data_AF-A0A0B7HKM1-F1
#
_entry.id   AF-A0A0B7HKM1-F1
#
_cell.length_a   1.000
_cell.length_b   1.000
_cell.length_c   1.000
_cell.angle_alpha   90.00
_cell.angle_beta   90.00
_cell.angle_gamma   90.00
#
_symmetry.space_group_name_H-M   'P 1'
#
loop_
_entity.id
_entity.type
_entity.pdbx_description
1 polymer ?
#
loop_
_entity_poly.entity_id
_entity_poly.type
_entity_poly.pdbx_seq_one_letter_code
_entity_poly.pdbx_strand_id
1 'polypeptide(L)' 'MQCRKKLVADVIKIYNEKRPHFSNHFLTPKQMHTQQELVPKLYKRKSDTVGKTVPLD' A
#
# COMPACT_ATOMS: atom_id res chain seq x y z
N MET A 1 -27.95 14.07 -16.64
CA MET A 1 -26.54 14.38 -16.25
C MET A 1 -26.09 13.48 -15.09
N GLN A 2 -25.93 12.18 -15.33
CA GLN A 2 -25.56 11.21 -14.28
C GLN A 2 -24.10 10.73 -14.39
N CYS A 3 -23.29 11.30 -15.28
CA CYS A 3 -22.10 10.61 -15.74
C CYS A 3 -20.87 10.75 -14.83
N ARG A 4 -20.48 11.95 -14.37
CA ARG A 4 -19.14 12.12 -13.78
C ARG A 4 -19.03 11.73 -12.31
N LYS A 5 -20.00 12.11 -11.47
CA LYS A 5 -19.94 11.83 -10.02
C LYS A 5 -19.99 10.32 -9.73
N LYS A 6 -20.81 9.57 -10.48
CA LYS A 6 -20.87 8.11 -10.36
C LYS A 6 -19.56 7.46 -10.77
N LEU A 7 -19.01 7.83 -11.94
CA LEU A 7 -17.71 7.32 -12.38
C LEU A 7 -16.60 7.60 -11.37
N VAL A 8 -16.52 8.81 -10.81
CA VAL A 8 -15.52 9.13 -9.78
C VAL A 8 -15.73 8.29 -8.53
N ALA A 9 -16.98 8.12 -8.07
CA ALA A 9 -17.29 7.29 -6.92
C ALA A 9 -16.90 5.82 -7.13
N ASP A 10 -17.17 5.28 -8.33
CA ASP A 10 -16.84 3.90 -8.68
C ASP A 10 -15.33 3.68 -8.73
N VAL A 11 -14.57 4.63 -9.29
CA VAL A 11 -13.11 4.59 -9.31
C VAL A 11 -12.54 4.62 -7.90
N ILE A 12 -13.03 5.52 -7.03
CA ILE A 12 -12.61 5.60 -5.62
C ILE A 12 -12.90 4.27 -4.91
N LYS A 13 -14.09 3.70 -5.13
CA LYS A 13 -14.48 2.43 -4.53
C LYS A 13 -13.55 1.30 -4.97
N ILE A 14 -13.32 1.16 -6.28
CA ILE A 14 -12.43 0.13 -6.83
C ILE A 14 -11.00 0.30 -6.30
N TYR A 15 -10.49 1.53 -6.22
CA TYR A 15 -9.17 1.79 -5.67
C TYR A 15 -9.06 1.31 -4.22
N ASN A 16 -10.03 1.68 -3.38
CA ASN A 16 -10.00 1.35 -1.95
C ASN A 16 -10.23 -0.13 -1.65
N GLU A 17 -11.05 -0.82 -2.46
CA GLU A 17 -11.49 -2.19 -2.21
C GLU A 17 -10.74 -3.25 -2.99
N LYS A 18 -10.16 -2.92 -4.15
CA LYS A 18 -9.63 -3.93 -5.07
C LYS A 18 -8.17 -3.71 -5.47
N ARG A 19 -7.56 -2.55 -5.22
CA ARG A 19 -6.19 -2.29 -5.65
C ARG A 19 -5.19 -2.91 -4.67
N PRO A 20 -4.47 -3.99 -5.02
CA PRO A 20 -3.45 -4.54 -4.13
C PRO A 20 -2.21 -3.63 -4.14
N HIS A 21 -1.67 -3.32 -2.95
CA HIS A 21 -0.42 -2.58 -2.81
C HIS A 21 0.74 -3.54 -2.52
N PHE A 22 1.67 -3.67 -3.47
CA PHE A 22 2.83 -4.57 -3.34
C PHE A 22 3.69 -4.28 -2.11
N SER A 23 3.94 -2.99 -1.84
CA SER A 23 4.72 -2.57 -0.68
C SER A 23 4.05 -2.98 0.62
N ASN A 24 2.73 -3.12 0.65
CA ASN A 24 1.99 -3.52 1.82
C ASN A 24 1.36 -4.92 1.68
N HIS A 25 2.19 -5.91 1.31
CA HIS A 25 1.80 -7.32 1.27
C HIS A 25 0.57 -7.64 0.41
N PHE A 26 0.38 -6.87 -0.67
CA PHE A 26 -0.77 -6.97 -1.58
C PHE A 26 -2.13 -6.69 -0.91
N LEU A 27 -2.15 -6.05 0.25
CA LEU A 27 -3.39 -5.59 0.87
C LEU A 27 -4.00 -4.43 0.08
N THR A 28 -5.33 -4.34 0.15
CA THR A 28 -6.09 -3.20 -0.36
C THR A 28 -5.91 -1.98 0.55
N PRO A 29 -6.13 -0.74 0.07
CA PRO A 29 -6.04 0.44 0.94
C PRO A 29 -6.90 0.33 2.20
N LYS A 30 -8.10 -0.23 2.10
CA LYS A 30 -8.98 -0.43 3.26
C LYS A 30 -8.36 -1.37 4.30
N GLN A 31 -7.78 -2.49 3.86
CA GLN A 31 -7.10 -3.44 4.75
C GLN A 31 -5.79 -2.90 5.31
N MET A 32 -5.03 -2.17 4.49
CA MET A 32 -3.79 -1.49 4.89
C MET A 32 -4.03 -0.47 6.00
N HIS A 33 -5.13 0.28 5.95
CA HIS A 33 -5.42 1.28 6.98
C HIS A 33 -5.90 0.66 8.29
N THR A 34 -6.42 -0.57 8.27
CA THR A 34 -6.92 -1.26 9.48
C THR A 34 -5.90 -2.16 10.14
N GLN A 35 -4.88 -2.61 9.40
CA GLN A 35 -3.82 -3.46 9.95
C GLN A 35 -2.79 -2.62 10.72
N GLN A 36 -2.21 -3.19 11.79
CA GLN A 36 -1.16 -2.54 12.59
C GLN A 36 0.14 -3.35 12.67
N GLU A 37 0.12 -4.61 12.22
CA GLU A 37 1.20 -5.57 12.47
C GLU A 37 2.21 -5.66 11.32
N LEU A 38 1.78 -5.42 10.08
CA LEU A 38 2.62 -5.63 8.91
C LEU A 38 3.47 -4.39 8.63
N VAL A 39 4.79 -4.58 8.65
CA VAL A 39 5.77 -3.56 8.25
C VAL A 39 5.83 -3.47 6.72
N PRO A 40 5.54 -2.31 6.10
CA PRO A 40 5.59 -2.17 4.64
C PRO A 40 7.01 -2.37 4.08
N LYS A 41 7.11 -2.98 2.90
CA LYS A 41 8.35 -3.06 2.11
C LYS A 41 8.78 -1.67 1.71
N LEU A 42 9.97 -1.29 2.12
CA LEU A 42 10.59 -0.02 1.76
C LEU A 42 11.32 -0.16 0.42
N TYR A 43 11.32 0.93 -0.36
CA TYR A 43 12.21 1.04 -1.51
C TYR A 43 13.64 1.34 -1.05
N LYS A 44 14.63 0.99 -1.89
CA LYS A 44 16.05 1.19 -1.62
C LYS A 44 16.33 2.64 -1.19
N ARG A 45 16.96 2.81 -0.04
CA ARG A 45 17.51 4.08 0.43
C ARG A 45 18.96 4.22 -0.04
N LYS A 46 19.43 5.46 -0.16
CA LYS A 46 20.82 5.75 -0.56
C LYS A 46 21.87 5.14 0.38
N SER A 47 21.49 4.85 1.64
CA SER A 47 22.32 4.17 2.63
C SER A 47 22.36 2.64 2.46
N ASP A 48 21.46 2.03 1.69
CA ASP A 48 21.39 0.55 1.57
C ASP A 48 22.54 -0.02 0.73
N THR A 49 23.37 0.84 0.12
CA THR A 49 24.65 0.48 -0.51
C THR A 49 25.77 0.29 0.54
N VAL A 50 25.60 0.79 1.76
CA VAL A 50 26.60 0.72 2.83
C VAL A 50 25.98 0.07 4.06
N GLY A 51 26.23 -1.23 4.24
CA GLY A 51 26.00 -1.92 5.52
C GLY A 51 24.80 -2.86 5.56
N LYS A 52 25.00 -4.08 5.07
CA LYS A 52 24.39 -5.25 5.72
C LYS A 52 25.01 -5.35 7.12
N THR A 53 24.23 -5.16 8.17
CA THR A 53 24.33 -5.87 9.47
C THR A 53 23.28 -5.30 10.41
N VAL A 54 22.28 -6.10 10.79
CA VAL A 54 21.97 -6.42 12.19
C VAL A 54 21.02 -7.62 12.20
N PRO A 55 21.32 -8.70 12.93
CA PRO A 55 20.31 -9.70 13.26
C PRO A 55 19.33 -9.09 14.28
N LEU A 56 18.06 -9.48 14.19
CA LEU A 56 17.07 -9.14 15.20
C LEU A 56 16.86 -10.40 16.04
N ASP A 57 17.06 -10.25 17.34
CA ASP A 57 16.91 -11.28 18.39
C ASP A 57 15.52 -11.94 18.38
#